data_AF-A0A0C7N971-F1
#
_entry.id   AF-A0A0C7N971-F1
#
_cell.length_a   1.000
_cell.length_b   1.000
_cell.length_c   1.000
_cell.angle_alpha   90.00
_cell.angle_beta   90.00
_cell.angle_gamma   90.00
#
_symmetry.space_group_name_H-M   'P 1'
#
loop_
_entity.id
_entity.type
_entity.pdbx_description
1 polymer ?
#
loop_
_entity_poly.entity_id
_entity_poly.type
_entity_poly.pdbx_seq_one_letter_code
_entity_poly.pdbx_strand_id
1 'polypeptide(L)'
;MPRWDHIAYQTEGVDYYIPVLFRYSATFEQKVPCFVGDLTRGLEKWEKEIQRYYPNGSAFWLLGNHPIRKLTVQGYVVSWKWKFIGEIDYALFKIDDCTREAADIASLLPCKCSKSLILQNGLPNINLSGCQLKMHGSMNKYRELDVESIEVCTGVLKEVGFWRMAMQWREVLAEPWVIDEKALNEAFLSQDEGLGPNTTYNFVHWLEREAYKSEMQISGEDRPSGTTQELLLPMDLDYVNSVVADGNWCGNEVVVESANDRDSSPVEARQLADPVVELVSQKSDFSLSDYRRLLTEYLICQRKNEISMLNTFRNPTLMQVLRSLLRGKCEISRKEEEEQQQEDEEASRVFAQAVARLADMGVARVLAQGRILNLQMLQFCYTQASARIAVLVAMRLNTGVLDFEALCNSVNLLYQKPLNGILLDIYKRALRCATENPNSLVRSWWIEMSSSSTAVVHFVRVA
;
A
#
# COMPACT_ATOMS: atom_id res chain seq x y z
N MET A 1 -0.23 -29.90 46.19
CA MET A 1 -1.25 -29.42 45.23
C MET A 1 -0.98 -30.04 43.86
N PRO A 2 -1.94 -30.06 42.93
CA PRO A 2 -1.67 -30.36 41.53
C PRO A 2 -0.62 -29.39 40.99
N ARG A 3 0.37 -29.87 40.23
CA ARG A 3 1.49 -29.03 39.73
C ARG A 3 1.09 -28.12 38.55
N TRP A 4 -0.20 -27.90 38.34
CA TRP A 4 -0.79 -27.44 37.07
C TRP A 4 -1.79 -26.29 37.21
N ASP A 5 -2.18 -25.91 38.44
CA ASP A 5 -3.21 -24.89 38.73
C ASP A 5 -2.85 -23.45 38.26
N HIS A 6 -1.69 -23.30 37.63
CA HIS A 6 -1.14 -22.07 37.08
C HIS A 6 -1.14 -22.01 35.54
N ILE A 7 -1.53 -23.09 34.87
CA ILE A 7 -1.55 -23.26 33.42
C ILE A 7 -3.01 -23.22 32.96
N ALA A 8 -3.37 -22.20 32.16
CA ALA A 8 -4.70 -22.04 31.58
C ALA A 8 -4.91 -22.93 30.34
N TYR A 9 -3.83 -23.23 29.60
CA TYR A 9 -3.83 -24.04 28.39
C TYR A 9 -2.43 -24.62 28.15
N GLN A 10 -2.34 -25.78 27.50
CA GLN A 10 -1.08 -26.37 27.04
C GLN A 10 -1.28 -26.93 25.63
N THR A 11 -0.35 -26.67 24.72
CA THR A 11 -0.32 -27.28 23.38
C THR A 11 1.11 -27.35 22.85
N GLU A 12 1.42 -28.35 22.04
CA GLU A 12 2.74 -28.51 21.37
C GLU A 12 3.96 -28.53 22.33
N GLY A 13 3.74 -28.80 23.63
CA GLY A 13 4.78 -28.72 24.68
C GLY A 13 4.99 -27.32 25.29
N VAL A 14 4.15 -26.35 24.92
CA VAL A 14 4.16 -24.96 25.41
C VAL A 14 3.04 -24.74 26.41
N ASP A 15 3.40 -24.21 27.58
CA ASP A 15 2.47 -23.82 28.65
C ASP A 15 1.98 -22.38 28.49
N TYR A 16 0.68 -22.14 28.67
CA TYR A 16 0.05 -20.84 28.63
C TYR A 16 -0.48 -20.50 30.02
N TYR A 17 0.15 -19.54 30.69
CA TYR A 17 -0.09 -19.27 32.11
C TYR A 17 -1.32 -18.41 32.39
N ILE A 18 -1.86 -18.49 33.62
CA ILE A 18 -2.96 -17.62 34.06
C ILE A 18 -2.53 -16.14 34.15
N PRO A 19 -3.40 -15.14 33.85
CA PRO A 19 -2.97 -13.74 33.67
C PRO A 19 -2.31 -13.07 34.88
N VAL A 20 -2.56 -13.54 36.11
CA VAL A 20 -1.90 -13.04 37.33
C VAL A 20 -0.38 -13.24 37.29
N LEU A 21 0.11 -14.21 36.51
CA LEU A 21 1.53 -14.48 36.34
C LEU A 21 2.21 -13.62 35.28
N PHE A 22 1.47 -12.86 34.47
CA PHE A 22 2.06 -12.15 33.32
C PHE A 22 3.06 -11.05 33.73
N ARG A 23 2.93 -10.49 34.95
CA ARG A 23 3.92 -9.57 35.54
C ARG A 23 5.33 -10.16 35.67
N TYR A 24 5.47 -11.49 35.66
CA TYR A 24 6.75 -12.19 35.71
C TYR A 24 7.35 -12.47 34.32
N SER A 25 6.64 -12.15 33.22
CA SER A 25 7.22 -12.19 31.88
C SER A 25 7.94 -10.88 31.56
N ALA A 26 9.13 -10.98 30.97
CA ALA A 26 9.91 -9.82 30.55
C ALA A 26 9.19 -8.94 29.51
N THR A 27 8.16 -9.46 28.84
CA THR A 27 7.42 -8.80 27.75
C THR A 27 6.21 -7.97 28.21
N PHE A 28 5.71 -8.17 29.43
CA PHE A 28 4.39 -7.65 29.82
C PHE A 28 4.38 -6.17 30.23
N GLU A 29 5.41 -5.71 30.95
CA GLU A 29 5.53 -4.30 31.35
C GLU A 29 6.39 -3.47 30.39
N GLN A 30 7.16 -4.14 29.52
CA GLN A 30 8.04 -3.49 28.55
C GLN A 30 7.32 -3.11 27.25
N LYS A 31 7.91 -2.18 26.49
CA LYS A 31 7.44 -1.81 25.14
C LYS A 31 8.15 -2.68 24.09
N VAL A 32 7.62 -3.87 23.82
CA VAL A 32 8.28 -4.87 22.96
C VAL A 32 8.39 -4.37 21.51
N PRO A 33 9.59 -4.18 20.92
CA PRO A 33 9.76 -3.89 19.50
C PRO A 33 9.42 -5.13 18.66
N CYS A 34 8.47 -5.00 17.73
CA CYS A 34 8.00 -6.11 16.90
C CYS A 34 8.00 -5.71 15.42
N PHE A 35 8.16 -6.70 14.53
CA PHE A 35 7.93 -6.54 13.10
C PHE A 35 6.46 -6.81 12.75
N VAL A 36 5.91 -6.07 11.79
CA VAL A 36 4.50 -6.16 11.36
C VAL A 36 4.14 -7.57 10.85
N GLY A 37 5.05 -8.24 10.14
CA GLY A 37 4.88 -9.63 9.70
C GLY A 37 4.83 -10.65 10.84
N ASP A 38 5.44 -10.37 12.00
CA ASP A 38 5.33 -11.22 13.19
C ASP A 38 4.02 -10.96 13.92
N LEU A 39 3.62 -9.69 14.05
CA LEU A 39 2.34 -9.30 14.63
C LEU A 39 1.17 -9.93 13.87
N THR A 40 1.18 -9.91 12.54
CA THR A 40 0.07 -10.44 11.72
C THR A 40 -0.10 -11.95 11.95
N ARG A 41 1.00 -12.73 11.85
CA ARG A 41 1.01 -14.18 12.13
C ARG A 41 0.60 -14.51 13.57
N GLY A 42 1.11 -13.74 14.54
CA GLY A 42 0.81 -13.93 15.96
C GLY A 42 -0.67 -13.70 16.28
N LEU A 43 -1.26 -12.62 15.74
CA LEU A 43 -2.67 -12.28 15.93
C LEU A 43 -3.61 -13.35 15.34
N GLU A 44 -3.26 -13.94 14.19
CA GLU A 44 -4.02 -15.05 13.60
C GLU A 44 -4.04 -16.30 14.51
N LYS A 45 -2.91 -16.70 15.10
CA LYS A 45 -2.86 -17.86 16.04
C LYS A 45 -3.57 -17.53 17.36
N TRP A 46 -3.33 -16.34 17.91
CA TRP A 46 -3.95 -15.84 19.14
C TRP A 46 -5.47 -15.86 19.09
N GLU A 47 -6.09 -15.34 18.03
CA GLU A 47 -7.55 -15.27 17.90
C GLU A 47 -8.20 -16.65 17.69
N LYS A 48 -7.59 -17.51 16.85
CA LYS A 48 -8.12 -18.84 16.52
C LYS A 48 -8.04 -19.84 17.68
N GLU A 49 -6.91 -19.88 18.37
CA GLU A 49 -6.60 -20.96 19.32
C GLU A 49 -6.72 -20.50 20.78
N ILE A 50 -6.32 -19.26 21.07
CA ILE A 50 -5.94 -18.88 22.43
C ILE A 50 -6.97 -17.94 23.09
N GLN A 51 -7.68 -17.09 22.33
CA GLN A 51 -8.76 -16.23 22.85
C GLN A 51 -9.83 -17.02 23.63
N ARG A 52 -10.07 -18.29 23.25
CA ARG A 52 -10.95 -19.24 23.96
C ARG A 52 -10.61 -19.39 25.45
N TYR A 53 -9.33 -19.32 25.81
CA TYR A 53 -8.83 -19.53 27.16
C TYR A 53 -8.66 -18.21 27.94
N TYR A 54 -8.76 -17.06 27.26
CA TYR A 54 -8.70 -15.72 27.84
C TYR A 54 -9.90 -14.85 27.36
N PRO A 55 -11.16 -15.24 27.65
CA PRO A 55 -12.35 -14.63 27.06
C PRO A 55 -12.59 -13.17 27.49
N ASN A 56 -12.01 -12.74 28.62
CA ASN A 56 -12.29 -11.45 29.26
C ASN A 56 -11.56 -10.26 28.59
N GLY A 57 -11.74 -10.10 27.27
CA GLY A 57 -11.50 -8.85 26.52
C GLY A 57 -10.16 -8.17 26.80
N SER A 58 -9.09 -8.96 26.89
CA SER A 58 -7.86 -8.58 27.60
C SER A 58 -7.15 -7.36 27.03
N ALA A 59 -6.60 -6.53 27.92
CA ALA A 59 -5.68 -5.43 27.58
C ALA A 59 -4.26 -5.92 27.21
N PHE A 60 -4.15 -7.15 26.70
CA PHE A 60 -2.94 -7.83 26.27
C PHE A 60 -3.29 -8.78 25.11
N TRP A 61 -2.27 -9.17 24.37
CA TRP A 61 -2.29 -10.28 23.41
C TRP A 61 -1.05 -11.16 23.65
N LEU A 62 -0.99 -12.38 23.10
CA LEU A 62 0.22 -13.21 23.17
C LEU A 62 0.91 -13.35 21.81
N LEU A 63 2.24 -13.38 21.82
CA LEU A 63 3.06 -13.86 20.71
C LEU A 63 3.74 -15.16 21.14
N GLY A 64 3.36 -16.28 20.52
CA GLY A 64 3.56 -17.59 21.18
C GLY A 64 2.79 -17.58 22.51
N ASN A 65 3.45 -17.93 23.61
CA ASN A 65 2.90 -17.78 24.97
C ASN A 65 3.37 -16.50 25.71
N HIS A 66 4.14 -15.61 25.08
CA HIS A 66 4.65 -14.37 25.71
C HIS A 66 3.56 -13.28 25.79
N PRO A 67 3.20 -12.78 26.99
CA PRO A 67 2.15 -11.78 27.15
C PRO A 67 2.64 -10.36 26.88
N ILE A 68 2.20 -9.79 25.76
CA ILE A 68 2.57 -8.44 25.32
C ILE A 68 1.41 -7.48 25.60
N ARG A 69 1.63 -6.54 26.52
CA ARG A 69 0.69 -5.43 26.80
C ARG A 69 0.93 -4.24 25.89
N LYS A 70 2.19 -3.89 25.64
CA LYS A 70 2.60 -2.72 24.86
C LYS A 70 3.67 -3.11 23.84
N LEU A 71 3.48 -2.69 22.61
CA LEU A 71 4.40 -2.95 21.51
C LEU A 71 4.92 -1.65 20.89
N THR A 72 6.02 -1.77 20.16
CA THR A 72 6.61 -0.71 19.35
C THR A 72 6.78 -1.21 17.91
N VAL A 73 6.30 -0.44 16.93
CA VAL A 73 6.51 -0.68 15.50
C VAL A 73 7.10 0.55 14.84
N GLN A 74 7.93 0.36 13.82
CA GLN A 74 8.43 1.43 12.97
C GLN A 74 8.32 1.03 11.51
N GLY A 75 7.76 1.91 10.68
CA GLY A 75 7.57 1.68 9.25
C GLY A 75 6.91 2.86 8.56
N TYR A 76 6.57 2.68 7.28
CA TYR A 76 5.97 3.69 6.44
C TYR A 76 4.45 3.68 6.55
N VAL A 77 3.86 4.88 6.67
CA VAL A 77 2.41 5.08 6.69
C VAL A 77 1.82 4.88 5.31
N VAL A 78 0.77 4.06 5.22
CA VAL A 78 -0.04 3.88 4.01
C VAL A 78 -1.54 3.98 4.33
N SER A 79 -2.35 4.29 3.32
CA SER A 79 -3.83 4.30 3.40
C SER A 79 -4.43 5.20 4.50
N TRP A 80 -3.81 6.36 4.78
CA TRP A 80 -4.29 7.33 5.76
C TRP A 80 -5.68 7.88 5.41
N LYS A 81 -6.56 7.89 6.41
CA LYS A 81 -7.91 8.48 6.34
C LYS A 81 -8.32 8.98 7.73
N TRP A 82 -9.04 10.09 7.78
CA TRP A 82 -9.70 10.54 9.00
C TRP A 82 -11.07 9.86 9.16
N LYS A 83 -11.44 9.50 10.39
CA LYS A 83 -12.81 9.14 10.77
C LYS A 83 -13.16 9.79 12.11
N PHE A 84 -14.35 10.36 12.19
CA PHE A 84 -14.98 10.72 13.45
C PHE A 84 -15.57 9.45 14.08
N ILE A 85 -15.22 9.14 15.33
CA ILE A 85 -15.68 7.95 16.06
C ILE A 85 -16.03 8.36 17.49
N GLY A 86 -17.30 8.20 17.88
CA GLY A 86 -17.82 8.86 19.07
C GLY A 86 -17.77 10.37 18.88
N GLU A 87 -17.06 11.07 19.75
CA GLU A 87 -16.86 12.52 19.70
C GLU A 87 -15.44 12.94 19.25
N ILE A 88 -14.61 11.97 18.82
CA ILE A 88 -13.18 12.17 18.58
C ILE A 88 -12.82 11.87 17.11
N ASP A 89 -12.04 12.77 16.51
CA ASP A 89 -11.35 12.51 15.24
C ASP A 89 -10.19 11.52 15.45
N TYR A 90 -10.21 10.41 14.72
CA TYR A 90 -9.12 9.45 14.63
C TYR A 90 -8.53 9.42 13.22
N ALA A 91 -7.21 9.43 13.14
CA ALA A 91 -6.49 8.98 11.96
C ALA A 91 -6.48 7.45 11.98
N LEU A 92 -7.01 6.85 10.93
CA LEU A 92 -6.87 5.44 10.62
C LEU A 92 -5.88 5.30 9.47
N PHE A 93 -4.88 4.45 9.62
CA PHE A 93 -3.89 4.17 8.59
C PHE A 93 -3.41 2.72 8.71
N LYS A 94 -2.46 2.31 7.87
CA LYS A 94 -1.68 1.10 8.10
C LYS A 94 -0.19 1.41 8.10
N ILE A 95 0.61 0.53 8.69
CA ILE A 95 2.07 0.58 8.68
C ILE A 95 2.64 -0.60 7.89
N ASP A 96 3.58 -0.29 7.00
CA ASP A 96 4.42 -1.21 6.24
C ASP A 96 5.88 -1.06 6.73
N ASP A 97 6.44 -2.10 7.35
CA ASP A 97 7.85 -2.13 7.79
C ASP A 97 8.75 -2.96 6.83
N CYS A 98 8.26 -3.23 5.63
CA CYS A 98 8.82 -4.13 4.61
C CYS A 98 8.95 -5.61 5.02
N THR A 99 8.52 -6.02 6.22
CA THR A 99 8.44 -7.44 6.57
C THR A 99 7.16 -8.10 6.04
N ARG A 100 7.19 -9.43 5.92
CA ARG A 100 6.10 -10.21 5.34
C ARG A 100 5.73 -11.41 6.19
N GLU A 101 4.43 -11.66 6.21
CA GLU A 101 3.78 -12.86 6.75
C GLU A 101 4.07 -14.08 5.88
N ALA A 102 3.88 -13.92 4.55
CA ALA A 102 4.17 -14.90 3.52
C ALA A 102 4.78 -14.20 2.29
N ALA A 103 5.51 -14.93 1.44
CA ALA A 103 6.33 -14.36 0.36
C ALA A 103 5.57 -13.35 -0.54
N ASP A 104 4.35 -13.70 -0.98
CA ASP A 104 3.54 -12.87 -1.88
C ASP A 104 2.63 -11.84 -1.17
N ILE A 105 2.54 -11.85 0.18
CA ILE A 105 1.61 -11.01 0.95
C ILE A 105 2.39 -9.93 1.72
N ALA A 106 2.11 -8.66 1.42
CA ALA A 106 2.61 -7.53 2.20
C ALA A 106 1.81 -7.42 3.52
N SER A 107 2.51 -7.50 4.65
CA SER A 107 1.89 -7.36 5.97
C SER A 107 1.70 -5.88 6.31
N LEU A 108 0.46 -5.48 6.60
CA LEU A 108 0.09 -4.09 6.82
C LEU A 108 -0.71 -3.95 8.11
N LEU A 109 -0.07 -3.52 9.21
CA LEU A 109 -0.70 -3.38 10.52
C LEU A 109 -1.70 -2.22 10.52
N PRO A 110 -3.01 -2.44 10.76
CA PRO A 110 -3.97 -1.35 10.95
C PRO A 110 -3.61 -0.55 12.22
N CYS A 111 -3.66 0.77 12.14
CA CYS A 111 -3.33 1.66 13.25
C CYS A 111 -4.42 2.72 13.43
N LYS A 112 -4.77 3.00 14.69
CA LYS A 112 -5.73 4.03 15.11
C LYS A 112 -5.04 5.01 16.05
N CYS A 113 -5.00 6.28 15.67
CA CYS A 113 -4.34 7.35 16.42
C CYS A 113 -5.29 8.55 16.56
N SER A 114 -5.42 9.14 17.74
CA SER A 114 -6.30 10.30 17.92
C SER A 114 -5.67 11.58 17.35
N LYS A 115 -6.50 12.48 16.84
CA LYS A 115 -6.07 13.80 16.36
C LYS A 115 -5.36 14.63 17.43
N SER A 116 -5.80 14.51 18.69
CA SER A 116 -5.16 15.14 19.83
C SER A 116 -3.75 14.64 20.05
N LEU A 117 -3.50 13.33 19.96
CA LEU A 117 -2.15 12.76 20.12
C LEU A 117 -1.20 13.19 18.98
N ILE A 118 -1.70 13.23 17.74
CA ILE A 118 -0.93 13.70 16.57
C ILE A 118 -0.46 15.15 16.79
N LEU A 119 -1.38 16.04 17.19
CA LEU A 119 -1.08 17.44 17.50
C LEU A 119 -0.16 17.60 18.72
N GLN A 120 -0.34 16.80 19.77
CA GLN A 120 0.51 16.84 20.98
C GLN A 120 1.97 16.43 20.70
N ASN A 121 2.21 15.54 19.74
CA ASN A 121 3.56 15.17 19.29
C ASN A 121 4.11 16.14 18.21
N GLY A 122 3.47 17.30 18.01
CA GLY A 122 3.91 18.34 17.07
C GLY A 122 3.74 17.97 15.59
N LEU A 123 2.99 16.92 15.27
CA LEU A 123 2.82 16.45 13.90
C LEU A 123 1.74 17.28 13.17
N PRO A 124 1.95 17.61 11.88
CA PRO A 124 0.98 18.40 11.13
C PRO A 124 -0.32 17.62 10.89
N ASN A 125 -1.46 18.31 10.99
CA ASN A 125 -2.80 17.75 10.74
C ASN A 125 -3.08 17.61 9.23
N ILE A 126 -2.28 16.78 8.57
CA ILE A 126 -2.32 16.49 7.12
C ILE A 126 -2.30 14.97 6.88
N ASN A 127 -2.27 14.55 5.62
CA ASN A 127 -2.02 13.16 5.26
C ASN A 127 -0.53 12.83 5.48
N LEU A 128 -0.22 11.90 6.40
CA LEU A 128 1.16 11.45 6.69
C LEU A 128 1.60 10.23 5.87
N SER A 129 0.86 9.84 4.82
CA SER A 129 1.24 8.70 3.96
C SER A 129 2.61 8.90 3.31
N GLY A 130 3.47 7.89 3.38
CA GLY A 130 4.87 7.97 2.96
C GLY A 130 5.84 8.52 4.02
N CYS A 131 5.35 9.04 5.15
CA CYS A 131 6.21 9.31 6.31
C CYS A 131 6.59 7.99 7.01
N GLN A 132 7.86 7.87 7.42
CA GLN A 132 8.30 6.80 8.32
C GLN A 132 8.03 7.22 9.77
N LEU A 133 7.15 6.49 10.44
CA LEU A 133 6.77 6.73 11.83
C LEU A 133 7.17 5.55 12.71
N LYS A 134 7.51 5.85 13.96
CA LYS A 134 7.66 4.88 15.04
C LYS A 134 6.55 5.11 16.05
N MET A 135 5.77 4.08 16.32
CA MET A 135 4.58 4.14 17.18
C MET A 135 4.70 3.15 18.33
N HIS A 136 4.16 3.55 19.47
CA HIS A 136 4.06 2.74 20.68
C HIS A 136 2.57 2.67 21.05
N GLY A 137 2.08 1.50 21.43
CA GLY A 137 0.66 1.32 21.76
C GLY A 137 0.30 -0.11 22.15
N SER A 138 -1.00 -0.40 22.21
CA SER A 138 -1.54 -1.75 22.47
C SER A 138 -2.43 -2.23 21.33
N MET A 139 -2.46 -3.55 21.08
CA MET A 139 -3.41 -4.12 20.12
C MET A 139 -4.82 -4.07 20.70
N ASN A 140 -5.78 -3.63 19.89
CA ASN A 140 -7.19 -3.60 20.23
C ASN A 140 -7.93 -4.86 19.72
N LYS A 141 -9.16 -5.05 20.18
CA LYS A 141 -10.04 -6.18 19.81
C LYS A 141 -10.48 -6.23 18.33
N TYR A 142 -10.07 -5.27 17.51
CA TYR A 142 -10.33 -5.18 16.07
C TYR A 142 -9.04 -5.44 15.24
N ARG A 143 -7.98 -5.97 15.88
CA ARG A 143 -6.64 -6.15 15.30
C ARG A 143 -5.99 -4.83 14.81
N GLU A 144 -6.35 -3.69 15.38
CA GLU A 144 -5.67 -2.41 15.14
C GLU A 144 -4.75 -2.06 16.32
N LEU A 145 -3.62 -1.42 16.03
CA LEU A 145 -2.77 -0.80 17.05
C LEU A 145 -3.40 0.53 17.50
N ASP A 146 -3.81 0.60 18.76
CA ASP A 146 -4.23 1.85 19.41
C ASP A 146 -2.98 2.58 19.87
N VAL A 147 -2.64 3.65 19.14
CA VAL A 147 -1.38 4.38 19.30
C VAL A 147 -1.46 5.29 20.53
N GLU A 148 -0.52 5.09 21.47
CA GLU A 148 -0.34 5.92 22.67
C GLU A 148 0.75 6.99 22.48
N SER A 149 1.71 6.78 21.58
CA SER A 149 2.85 7.69 21.33
C SER A 149 3.40 7.50 19.93
N ILE A 150 3.76 8.61 19.26
CA ILE A 150 4.10 8.63 17.83
C ILE A 150 5.30 9.57 17.56
N GLU A 151 6.37 9.04 16.96
CA GLU A 151 7.63 9.73 16.65
C GLU A 151 7.88 9.69 15.13
N VAL A 152 8.15 10.84 14.50
CA VAL A 152 8.67 10.85 13.12
C VAL A 152 10.12 10.36 13.12
N CYS A 153 10.37 9.28 12.38
CA CYS A 153 11.71 8.75 12.20
C CYS A 153 12.25 9.17 10.84
N THR A 154 13.39 9.87 10.85
CA THR A 154 14.13 10.25 9.66
C THR A 154 15.53 9.63 9.71
N GLY A 155 15.93 8.99 8.60
CA GLY A 155 17.26 8.44 8.41
C GLY A 155 17.38 6.94 8.72
N VAL A 156 17.92 6.20 7.75
CA VAL A 156 18.10 4.73 7.76
C VAL A 156 18.83 4.20 9.00
N LEU A 157 19.68 5.01 9.65
CA LEU A 157 20.35 4.61 10.89
C LEU A 157 19.38 4.40 12.08
N LYS A 158 18.28 5.17 12.16
CA LYS A 158 17.23 4.93 13.18
C LYS A 158 16.49 3.63 12.89
N GLU A 159 16.16 3.38 11.63
CA GLU A 159 15.47 2.19 11.13
C GLU A 159 16.28 0.90 11.34
N VAL A 160 17.56 0.88 10.94
CA VAL A 160 18.49 -0.24 11.23
C VAL A 160 18.68 -0.44 12.74
N GLY A 161 18.63 0.64 13.53
CA GLY A 161 18.61 0.57 15.00
C GLY A 161 17.35 -0.13 15.53
N PHE A 162 16.17 0.23 15.02
CA PHE A 162 14.91 -0.43 15.35
C PHE A 162 14.90 -1.91 14.93
N TRP A 163 15.30 -2.22 13.69
CA TRP A 163 15.40 -3.60 13.20
C TRP A 163 16.32 -4.47 14.06
N ARG A 164 17.46 -3.93 14.54
CA ARG A 164 18.34 -4.67 15.46
C ARG A 164 17.64 -5.01 16.77
N MET A 165 16.94 -4.06 17.38
CA MET A 165 16.18 -4.30 18.61
C MET A 165 15.04 -5.31 18.37
N ALA A 166 14.31 -5.20 17.26
CA ALA A 166 13.22 -6.10 16.92
C ALA A 166 13.72 -7.53 16.60
N MET A 167 14.92 -7.69 16.01
CA MET A 167 15.54 -9.02 15.85
C MET A 167 15.97 -9.62 17.20
N GLN A 168 16.61 -8.84 18.07
CA GLN A 168 16.97 -9.29 19.43
C GLN A 168 15.74 -9.71 20.25
N TRP A 169 14.63 -8.98 20.13
CA TRP A 169 13.37 -9.40 20.74
C TRP A 169 12.75 -10.61 20.04
N ARG A 170 12.83 -10.74 18.71
CA ARG A 170 12.40 -11.96 17.99
C ARG A 170 13.15 -13.20 18.46
N GLU A 171 14.46 -13.10 18.75
CA GLU A 171 15.25 -14.19 19.34
C GLU A 171 14.71 -14.59 20.73
N VAL A 172 14.41 -13.62 21.60
CA VAL A 172 13.81 -13.85 22.94
C VAL A 172 12.37 -14.41 22.86
N LEU A 173 11.62 -14.02 21.83
CA LEU A 173 10.22 -14.41 21.61
C LEU A 173 10.06 -15.75 20.86
N ALA A 174 11.15 -16.27 20.27
CA ALA A 174 11.16 -17.57 19.59
C ALA A 174 11.20 -18.75 20.56
N GLU A 175 11.93 -18.60 21.67
CA GLU A 175 11.91 -19.55 22.77
C GLU A 175 10.61 -19.38 23.59
N PRO A 176 9.87 -20.45 23.91
CA PRO A 176 8.69 -20.36 24.77
C PRO A 176 9.01 -19.76 26.14
N TRP A 177 8.16 -18.86 26.64
CA TRP A 177 8.28 -18.37 28.01
C TRP A 177 8.03 -19.51 28.99
N VAL A 178 9.00 -19.76 29.88
CA VAL A 178 8.85 -20.65 31.04
C VAL A 178 8.96 -19.79 32.30
N ILE A 179 8.06 -19.98 33.26
CA ILE A 179 8.12 -19.29 34.56
C ILE A 179 9.09 -20.00 35.52
N ASP A 180 9.95 -19.24 36.21
CA ASP A 180 10.81 -19.78 37.28
C ASP A 180 9.94 -20.32 38.42
N GLU A 181 10.26 -21.51 38.95
CA GLU A 181 9.59 -22.07 40.14
C GLU A 181 9.64 -21.08 41.32
N LYS A 182 10.65 -20.22 41.43
CA LYS A 182 10.68 -19.15 42.45
C LYS A 182 9.59 -18.10 42.26
N ALA A 183 9.50 -17.55 41.05
CA ALA A 183 8.47 -16.57 40.68
C ALA A 183 7.05 -17.16 40.83
N LEU A 184 6.90 -18.44 40.51
CA LEU A 184 5.67 -19.19 40.73
C LEU A 184 5.33 -19.31 42.22
N ASN A 185 6.28 -19.73 43.07
CA ASN A 185 6.08 -19.80 44.52
C ASN A 185 5.76 -18.43 45.12
N GLU A 186 6.47 -17.37 44.74
CA GLU A 186 6.16 -15.99 45.17
C GLU A 186 4.73 -15.57 44.82
N ALA A 187 4.24 -15.92 43.62
CA ALA A 187 2.90 -15.55 43.15
C ALA A 187 1.75 -16.19 43.94
N PHE A 188 1.97 -17.38 44.52
CA PHE A 188 0.98 -18.07 45.34
C PHE A 188 1.16 -17.80 46.85
N LEU A 189 2.39 -17.82 47.36
CA LEU A 189 2.67 -17.53 48.78
C LEU A 189 2.22 -16.11 49.18
N SER A 190 2.36 -15.13 48.27
CA SER A 190 1.87 -13.76 48.50
C SER A 190 0.34 -13.60 48.49
N GLN A 191 -0.42 -14.67 48.27
CA GLN A 191 -1.89 -14.69 48.45
C GLN A 191 -2.31 -15.33 49.79
N ASP A 192 -1.54 -16.29 50.32
CA ASP A 192 -1.86 -16.99 51.58
C ASP A 192 -1.64 -16.10 52.83
N GLU A 193 -0.71 -15.14 52.82
CA GLU A 193 -0.49 -14.24 53.98
C GLU A 193 -1.72 -13.35 54.31
N GLY A 194 -2.72 -13.28 53.44
CA GLY A 194 -3.95 -12.52 53.63
C GLY A 194 -5.16 -13.29 54.17
N LEU A 195 -5.12 -14.63 54.23
CA LEU A 195 -6.27 -15.47 54.60
C LEU A 195 -5.88 -16.63 55.53
N GLY A 196 -6.70 -16.89 56.55
CA GLY A 196 -6.40 -17.90 57.57
C GLY A 196 -6.33 -19.33 57.01
N PRO A 197 -5.49 -20.22 57.58
CA PRO A 197 -5.01 -21.46 56.95
C PRO A 197 -6.02 -22.62 56.79
N ASN A 198 -7.32 -22.34 56.82
CA ASN A 198 -8.40 -23.34 56.76
C ASN A 198 -9.33 -23.20 55.54
N THR A 199 -9.14 -22.21 54.66
CA THR A 199 -9.86 -22.13 53.37
C THR A 199 -8.98 -22.63 52.24
N THR A 200 -9.21 -23.87 51.79
CA THR A 200 -8.59 -24.40 50.56
C THR A 200 -8.97 -23.54 49.35
N TYR A 201 -8.05 -22.70 48.91
CA TYR A 201 -8.25 -21.76 47.81
C TYR A 201 -8.33 -22.51 46.46
N ASN A 202 -9.56 -22.87 46.07
CA ASN A 202 -9.81 -23.51 44.78
C ASN A 202 -9.90 -22.46 43.66
N PHE A 203 -9.25 -22.72 42.53
CA PHE A 203 -9.35 -21.90 41.31
C PHE A 203 -10.81 -21.62 40.89
N VAL A 204 -11.71 -22.58 41.12
CA VAL A 204 -13.17 -22.41 40.92
C VAL A 204 -13.72 -21.23 41.75
N HIS A 205 -13.33 -21.11 43.02
CA HIS A 205 -13.78 -20.02 43.91
C HIS A 205 -13.24 -18.65 43.48
N TRP A 206 -12.09 -18.59 42.80
CA TRP A 206 -11.60 -17.34 42.22
C TRP A 206 -12.39 -16.96 40.95
N LEU A 207 -12.67 -17.93 40.07
CA LEU A 207 -13.53 -17.73 38.89
C LEU A 207 -14.94 -17.29 39.27
N GLU A 208 -15.56 -17.94 40.26
CA GLU A 208 -16.85 -17.54 40.83
C GLU A 208 -16.82 -16.10 41.35
N ARG A 209 -15.73 -15.69 42.02
CA ARG A 209 -15.60 -14.35 42.61
C ARG A 209 -15.38 -13.26 41.56
N GLU A 210 -14.68 -13.54 40.46
CA GLU A 210 -14.58 -12.60 39.32
C GLU A 210 -15.87 -12.57 38.49
N ALA A 211 -16.55 -13.70 38.29
CA ALA A 211 -17.87 -13.73 37.67
C ALA A 211 -18.89 -12.90 38.47
N TYR A 212 -18.94 -13.09 39.79
CA TYR A 212 -19.80 -12.32 40.70
C TYR A 212 -19.49 -10.81 40.68
N LYS A 213 -18.20 -10.41 40.60
CA LYS A 213 -17.83 -9.00 40.38
C LYS A 213 -18.33 -8.45 39.05
N SER A 214 -18.22 -9.24 37.98
CA SER A 214 -18.73 -8.87 36.65
C SER A 214 -20.24 -8.62 36.69
N GLU A 215 -21.00 -9.52 37.32
CA GLU A 215 -22.45 -9.38 37.52
C GLU A 215 -22.81 -8.18 38.41
N MET A 216 -22.03 -7.91 39.47
CA MET A 216 -22.17 -6.68 40.28
C MET A 216 -21.87 -5.39 39.49
N GLN A 217 -20.97 -5.42 38.51
CA GLN A 217 -20.71 -4.27 37.62
C GLN A 217 -21.77 -4.10 36.54
N ILE A 218 -22.45 -5.18 36.12
CA ILE A 218 -23.58 -5.12 35.19
C ILE A 218 -24.86 -4.62 35.89
N SER A 219 -25.00 -4.87 37.19
CA SER A 219 -26.13 -4.40 38.02
C SER A 219 -25.89 -3.05 38.71
N GLY A 220 -24.76 -2.38 38.45
CA GLY A 220 -24.48 -1.03 38.93
C GLY A 220 -25.25 0.04 38.13
N GLU A 221 -26.41 0.47 38.65
CA GLU A 221 -27.18 1.58 38.07
C GLU A 221 -26.49 2.93 38.25
N ASP A 222 -25.59 3.28 37.33
CA ASP A 222 -25.10 4.67 37.18
C ASP A 222 -24.85 5.01 35.70
N ARG A 223 -25.93 5.04 34.91
CA ARG A 223 -25.95 5.56 33.54
C ARG A 223 -26.90 6.75 33.44
N PRO A 224 -26.44 7.96 33.04
CA PRO A 224 -27.34 9.07 32.75
C PRO A 224 -28.24 8.72 31.56
N SER A 225 -29.52 9.08 31.66
CA SER A 225 -30.59 8.58 30.81
C SER A 225 -30.48 9.02 29.34
N GLY A 226 -30.49 8.07 28.39
CA GLY A 226 -30.50 8.42 26.96
C GLY A 226 -30.65 7.23 25.99
N THR A 227 -31.84 7.12 25.39
CA THR A 227 -32.20 6.25 24.24
C THR A 227 -32.36 4.75 24.52
N THR A 228 -33.50 4.20 24.11
CA THR A 228 -33.92 2.80 24.26
C THR A 228 -33.20 1.86 23.29
N GLN A 229 -32.94 0.64 23.72
CA GLN A 229 -32.71 -0.49 22.80
C GLN A 229 -34.02 -1.29 22.67
N GLU A 230 -34.46 -1.54 21.44
CA GLU A 230 -35.37 -2.66 21.16
C GLU A 230 -34.53 -3.91 20.87
N LEU A 231 -34.78 -4.97 21.62
CA LEU A 231 -34.06 -6.24 21.53
C LEU A 231 -34.97 -7.24 20.80
N LEU A 232 -34.65 -7.55 19.54
CA LEU A 232 -35.39 -8.52 18.73
C LEU A 232 -34.47 -9.65 18.24
N LEU A 233 -34.67 -10.81 18.86
CA LEU A 233 -34.21 -12.15 18.48
C LEU A 233 -35.24 -13.16 19.02
N PRO A 234 -35.31 -14.41 18.55
CA PRO A 234 -34.74 -14.98 17.33
C PRO A 234 -35.82 -15.57 16.39
N MET A 235 -35.42 -16.06 15.21
CA MET A 235 -35.97 -17.30 14.64
C MET A 235 -34.87 -18.00 13.82
N ASP A 236 -35.09 -19.28 13.52
CA ASP A 236 -34.04 -20.29 13.35
C ASP A 236 -34.38 -21.25 12.19
N LEU A 237 -33.37 -21.95 11.67
CA LEU A 237 -33.46 -23.05 10.65
C LEU A 237 -34.00 -22.63 9.24
N ASP A 238 -33.74 -23.33 8.11
CA ASP A 238 -33.10 -24.65 7.91
C ASP A 238 -32.47 -24.88 6.51
N TYR A 239 -31.60 -25.91 6.42
CA TYR A 239 -31.26 -26.78 5.24
C TYR A 239 -30.56 -26.24 3.94
N VAL A 240 -29.82 -27.03 3.12
CA VAL A 240 -28.80 -28.13 3.32
C VAL A 240 -28.20 -28.67 1.98
N ASN A 241 -26.88 -28.97 1.96
CA ASN A 241 -26.07 -29.87 1.06
C ASN A 241 -26.15 -29.70 -0.50
N SER A 242 -25.28 -30.27 -1.37
CA SER A 242 -24.14 -31.24 -1.28
C SER A 242 -22.92 -30.73 -2.13
N VAL A 243 -21.62 -31.04 -1.90
CA VAL A 243 -20.82 -32.31 -2.07
C VAL A 243 -21.06 -33.05 -3.41
N VAL A 244 -20.10 -33.60 -4.21
CA VAL A 244 -18.67 -34.05 -4.10
C VAL A 244 -17.96 -33.80 -5.49
N ALA A 245 -16.71 -34.16 -5.91
CA ALA A 245 -15.52 -34.89 -5.41
C ALA A 245 -14.22 -34.57 -6.24
N ASP A 246 -13.05 -34.82 -5.63
CA ASP A 246 -11.71 -35.33 -6.07
C ASP A 246 -11.12 -35.21 -7.50
N GLY A 247 -9.79 -35.03 -7.54
CA GLY A 247 -8.87 -35.34 -8.65
C GLY A 247 -7.39 -35.17 -8.24
N ASN A 248 -6.56 -36.22 -8.31
CA ASN A 248 -5.24 -36.28 -7.66
C ASN A 248 -4.15 -37.02 -8.48
N TRP A 249 -2.86 -36.68 -8.26
CA TRP A 249 -1.62 -37.28 -8.85
C TRP A 249 -1.46 -37.17 -10.39
N CYS A 250 -0.29 -37.18 -11.03
CA CYS A 250 1.15 -37.04 -10.68
C CYS A 250 1.81 -36.27 -11.87
N GLY A 251 3.02 -35.71 -11.87
CA GLY A 251 4.23 -35.92 -11.07
C GLY A 251 5.40 -36.35 -12.00
N ASN A 252 6.51 -35.59 -12.04
CA ASN A 252 7.82 -36.04 -12.53
C ASN A 252 8.94 -34.99 -12.25
N GLU A 253 10.20 -35.44 -12.26
CA GLU A 253 11.36 -34.73 -11.70
C GLU A 253 12.39 -34.21 -12.75
N VAL A 254 13.18 -33.21 -12.31
CA VAL A 254 14.64 -33.02 -12.50
C VAL A 254 15.29 -33.37 -13.85
N VAL A 255 15.96 -32.38 -14.47
CA VAL A 255 17.43 -32.35 -14.72
C VAL A 255 17.92 -30.90 -14.66
N VAL A 256 19.10 -30.66 -14.08
CA VAL A 256 19.86 -29.39 -14.19
C VAL A 256 21.29 -29.70 -14.65
N GLU A 257 21.67 -29.22 -15.83
CA GLU A 257 23.04 -29.11 -16.34
C GLU A 257 23.02 -28.20 -17.59
N SER A 258 24.10 -27.58 -18.07
CA SER A 258 25.14 -26.72 -17.47
C SER A 258 26.27 -26.57 -18.50
N ALA A 259 26.40 -25.35 -19.05
CA ALA A 259 27.59 -24.80 -19.74
C ALA A 259 27.99 -25.27 -21.16
N ASN A 260 28.49 -24.26 -21.91
CA ASN A 260 29.32 -24.30 -23.12
C ASN A 260 28.67 -24.79 -24.44
N ASP A 261 29.09 -24.34 -25.63
CA ASP A 261 30.09 -23.29 -25.98
C ASP A 261 29.62 -22.44 -27.18
N ARG A 262 30.49 -21.53 -27.66
CA ARG A 262 30.23 -20.54 -28.72
C ARG A 262 29.60 -21.11 -30.00
N ASP A 263 28.72 -20.32 -30.59
CA ASP A 263 28.84 -19.98 -32.01
C ASP A 263 28.54 -18.49 -32.22
N SER A 264 29.10 -17.88 -33.26
CA SER A 264 29.11 -16.44 -33.49
C SER A 264 28.76 -16.09 -34.93
N SER A 265 27.53 -15.65 -35.17
CA SER A 265 27.07 -15.10 -36.46
C SER A 265 26.49 -13.69 -36.28
N PRO A 266 26.72 -12.76 -37.24
CA PRO A 266 26.29 -11.38 -37.11
C PRO A 266 24.81 -11.22 -37.45
N VAL A 267 23.94 -11.30 -36.45
CA VAL A 267 22.51 -10.98 -36.63
C VAL A 267 22.37 -9.49 -36.96
N GLU A 268 21.76 -9.22 -38.12
CA GLU A 268 21.62 -7.88 -38.68
C GLU A 268 20.91 -6.93 -37.71
N ALA A 269 21.38 -5.67 -37.69
CA ALA A 269 20.76 -4.60 -36.93
C ALA A 269 19.40 -4.21 -37.52
N ARG A 270 18.34 -4.99 -37.20
CA ARG A 270 16.94 -4.64 -37.46
C ARG A 270 16.70 -3.23 -36.93
N GLN A 271 16.49 -2.29 -37.84
CA GLN A 271 16.05 -0.95 -37.50
C GLN A 271 14.66 -1.07 -36.88
N LEU A 272 14.58 -0.94 -35.55
CA LEU A 272 13.32 -0.80 -34.85
C LEU A 272 12.57 0.39 -35.47
N ALA A 273 11.41 0.11 -36.04
CA ALA A 273 10.57 1.13 -36.66
C ALA A 273 10.21 2.21 -35.63
N ASP A 274 10.08 3.46 -36.08
CA ASP A 274 9.74 4.57 -35.17
C ASP A 274 8.41 4.26 -34.47
N PRO A 275 8.34 4.25 -33.12
CA PRO A 275 7.18 3.76 -32.35
C PRO A 275 5.93 4.66 -32.45
N VAL A 276 5.97 5.67 -33.33
CA VAL A 276 4.86 6.57 -33.68
C VAL A 276 4.14 6.09 -34.95
N VAL A 277 4.76 5.22 -35.76
CA VAL A 277 4.21 4.75 -37.05
C VAL A 277 2.98 3.85 -36.87
N GLU A 278 3.01 2.93 -35.90
CA GLU A 278 1.90 1.99 -35.66
C GLU A 278 0.59 2.68 -35.24
N LEU A 279 0.69 3.83 -34.57
CA LEU A 279 -0.45 4.61 -34.03
C LEU A 279 -1.34 5.26 -35.09
N VAL A 280 -0.89 5.40 -36.34
CA VAL A 280 -1.63 6.10 -37.42
C VAL A 280 -2.47 5.13 -38.26
N SER A 281 -2.27 3.82 -38.12
CA SER A 281 -2.56 2.83 -39.17
C SER A 281 -4.00 2.70 -39.69
N GLN A 282 -5.05 3.10 -38.93
CA GLN A 282 -6.45 2.73 -39.26
C GLN A 282 -7.54 3.80 -39.05
N LYS A 283 -7.22 5.10 -38.93
CA LYS A 283 -8.22 6.18 -38.84
C LYS A 283 -8.17 7.14 -40.04
N SER A 284 -9.34 7.48 -40.58
CA SER A 284 -9.52 8.63 -41.49
C SER A 284 -9.56 9.96 -40.72
N ASP A 285 -10.32 9.98 -39.62
CA ASP A 285 -10.73 11.23 -38.96
C ASP A 285 -9.89 11.47 -37.69
N PHE A 286 -9.05 12.50 -37.73
CA PHE A 286 -8.17 12.88 -36.61
C PHE A 286 -8.66 14.17 -35.94
N SER A 287 -8.89 14.10 -34.62
CA SER A 287 -9.23 15.29 -33.85
C SER A 287 -7.98 16.08 -33.42
N LEU A 288 -8.18 17.35 -33.03
CA LEU A 288 -7.11 18.16 -32.43
C LEU A 288 -6.61 17.58 -31.10
N SER A 289 -7.37 16.69 -30.47
CA SER A 289 -6.94 15.93 -29.30
C SER A 289 -6.00 14.78 -29.70
N ASP A 290 -6.34 14.03 -30.75
CA ASP A 290 -5.48 12.96 -31.29
C ASP A 290 -4.11 13.51 -31.73
N TYR A 291 -4.10 14.66 -32.43
CA TYR A 291 -2.85 15.33 -32.83
C TYR A 291 -1.99 15.73 -31.60
N ARG A 292 -2.60 16.32 -30.56
CA ARG A 292 -1.87 16.72 -29.35
C ARG A 292 -1.31 15.51 -28.58
N ARG A 293 -2.08 14.40 -28.49
CA ARG A 293 -1.60 13.13 -27.92
C ARG A 293 -0.40 12.60 -28.72
N LEU A 294 -0.50 12.55 -30.05
CA LEU A 294 0.57 12.04 -30.92
C LEU A 294 1.83 12.92 -30.89
N LEU A 295 1.67 14.25 -30.85
CA LEU A 295 2.80 15.18 -30.62
C LEU A 295 3.44 14.90 -29.26
N THR A 296 2.66 14.80 -28.18
CA THR A 296 3.17 14.52 -26.83
C THR A 296 3.93 13.18 -26.79
N GLU A 297 3.38 12.14 -27.43
CA GLU A 297 4.00 10.82 -27.52
C GLU A 297 5.29 10.83 -28.37
N TYR A 298 5.30 11.52 -29.51
CA TYR A 298 6.51 11.75 -30.30
C TYR A 298 7.61 12.45 -29.48
N LEU A 299 7.25 13.47 -28.68
CA LEU A 299 8.18 14.21 -27.84
C LEU A 299 8.73 13.37 -26.67
N ILE A 300 7.91 12.53 -26.03
CA ILE A 300 8.36 11.58 -24.99
C ILE A 300 9.39 10.59 -25.54
N CYS A 301 9.20 10.11 -26.77
CA CYS A 301 10.12 9.17 -27.42
C CYS A 301 11.48 9.78 -27.84
N GLN A 302 11.70 11.08 -27.67
CA GLN A 302 12.97 11.72 -28.04
C GLN A 302 14.09 11.41 -27.05
N ARG A 303 15.14 10.74 -27.54
CA ARG A 303 16.38 10.46 -26.79
C ARG A 303 17.20 11.72 -26.43
N LYS A 304 16.83 12.90 -26.93
CA LYS A 304 17.52 14.17 -26.70
C LYS A 304 16.63 15.13 -25.91
N ASN A 305 17.19 15.71 -24.86
CA ASN A 305 16.55 16.71 -24.02
C ASN A 305 16.27 18.02 -24.78
N GLU A 306 16.90 18.23 -25.94
CA GLU A 306 16.68 19.37 -26.82
C GLU A 306 16.57 18.93 -28.27
N ILE A 307 15.54 19.43 -28.98
CA ILE A 307 15.27 19.12 -30.38
C ILE A 307 14.97 20.38 -31.20
N SER A 308 15.18 20.30 -32.51
CA SER A 308 14.81 21.38 -33.45
C SER A 308 13.28 21.43 -33.61
N MET A 309 12.69 22.61 -33.39
CA MET A 309 11.25 22.82 -33.59
C MET A 309 10.87 22.62 -35.07
N LEU A 310 11.74 23.00 -36.00
CA LEU A 310 11.53 22.78 -37.44
C LEU A 310 11.54 21.29 -37.82
N ASN A 311 12.40 20.49 -37.18
CA ASN A 311 12.46 19.04 -37.42
C ASN A 311 11.25 18.32 -36.80
N THR A 312 10.76 18.83 -35.66
CA THR A 312 9.53 18.37 -35.00
C THR A 312 8.32 18.63 -35.91
N PHE A 313 8.20 19.85 -36.44
CA PHE A 313 7.14 20.22 -37.39
C PHE A 313 7.20 19.35 -38.64
N ARG A 314 8.39 19.17 -39.24
CA ARG A 314 8.61 18.36 -40.45
C ARG A 314 8.58 16.84 -40.23
N ASN A 315 8.17 16.33 -39.06
CA ASN A 315 7.99 14.89 -38.88
C ASN A 315 6.83 14.41 -39.79
N PRO A 316 7.05 13.40 -40.67
CA PRO A 316 6.06 13.02 -41.67
C PRO A 316 4.77 12.47 -41.06
N THR A 317 4.88 11.72 -39.96
CA THR A 317 3.75 11.12 -39.24
C THR A 317 2.86 12.18 -38.59
N LEU A 318 3.46 13.19 -37.96
CA LEU A 318 2.74 14.34 -37.41
C LEU A 318 2.11 15.20 -38.51
N MET A 319 2.83 15.46 -39.62
CA MET A 319 2.30 16.23 -40.75
C MET A 319 1.14 15.53 -41.47
N GLN A 320 1.18 14.20 -41.62
CA GLN A 320 0.10 13.42 -42.22
C GLN A 320 -1.20 13.57 -41.42
N VAL A 321 -1.16 13.32 -40.11
CA VAL A 321 -2.30 13.46 -39.19
C VAL A 321 -2.86 14.87 -39.20
N LEU A 322 -1.97 15.86 -39.21
CA LEU A 322 -2.31 17.27 -39.18
C LEU A 322 -2.93 17.74 -40.51
N ARG A 323 -2.44 17.29 -41.67
CA ARG A 323 -3.08 17.54 -42.98
C ARG A 323 -4.45 16.88 -43.08
N SER A 324 -4.63 15.65 -42.59
CA SER A 324 -5.98 15.02 -42.52
C SER A 324 -6.96 15.86 -41.69
N LEU A 325 -6.51 16.42 -40.56
CA LEU A 325 -7.31 17.30 -39.69
C LEU A 325 -7.72 18.63 -40.37
N LEU A 326 -6.94 19.11 -41.34
CA LEU A 326 -7.24 20.32 -42.10
C LEU A 326 -8.15 20.05 -43.30
N ARG A 327 -7.95 18.93 -44.01
CA ARG A 327 -8.81 18.52 -45.14
C ARG A 327 -10.26 18.36 -44.74
N GLY A 328 -10.53 17.81 -43.55
CA GLY A 328 -11.87 17.77 -42.93
C GLY A 328 -12.48 19.13 -42.55
N LYS A 329 -11.92 20.26 -43.01
CA LYS A 329 -12.45 21.62 -42.85
C LYS A 329 -12.48 22.44 -44.14
N CYS A 330 -11.88 21.94 -45.23
CA CYS A 330 -11.72 22.65 -46.50
C CYS A 330 -12.50 21.95 -47.61
N GLU A 331 -13.83 22.01 -47.55
CA GLU A 331 -14.73 21.48 -48.60
C GLU A 331 -15.02 22.47 -49.75
N ILE A 332 -14.25 23.57 -49.87
CA ILE A 332 -14.54 24.67 -50.81
C ILE A 332 -13.40 24.84 -51.82
N SER A 333 -13.67 24.43 -53.06
CA SER A 333 -12.70 24.35 -54.16
C SER A 333 -12.01 25.67 -54.50
N ARG A 334 -10.67 25.65 -54.51
CA ARG A 334 -9.80 26.66 -55.11
C ARG A 334 -8.73 25.96 -55.97
N LYS A 335 -7.56 26.60 -56.16
CA LYS A 335 -6.46 26.07 -56.99
C LYS A 335 -5.45 25.36 -56.10
N GLU A 336 -4.97 24.21 -56.55
CA GLU A 336 -4.10 23.30 -55.80
C GLU A 336 -2.86 23.98 -55.18
N GLU A 337 -2.22 24.92 -55.89
CA GLU A 337 -1.04 25.64 -55.38
C GLU A 337 -1.37 26.67 -54.28
N GLU A 338 -2.48 27.42 -54.44
CA GLU A 338 -2.97 28.37 -53.43
C GLU A 338 -3.47 27.63 -52.18
N GLU A 339 -4.13 26.49 -52.38
CA GLU A 339 -4.59 25.60 -51.31
C GLU A 339 -3.44 24.97 -50.54
N GLN A 340 -2.39 24.47 -51.21
CA GLN A 340 -1.29 23.79 -50.52
C GLN A 340 -0.47 24.74 -49.64
N GLN A 341 -0.29 26.00 -50.06
CA GLN A 341 0.33 27.02 -49.19
C GLN A 341 -0.57 27.37 -48.00
N GLN A 342 -1.89 27.50 -48.21
CA GLN A 342 -2.85 27.77 -47.13
C GLN A 342 -2.96 26.58 -46.13
N GLU A 343 -2.88 25.33 -46.61
CA GLU A 343 -2.73 24.13 -45.75
C GLU A 343 -1.49 24.24 -44.86
N ASP A 344 -0.32 24.57 -45.42
CA ASP A 344 0.94 24.57 -44.67
C ASP A 344 1.09 25.78 -43.70
N GLU A 345 0.46 26.92 -44.00
CA GLU A 345 0.34 28.04 -43.05
C GLU A 345 -0.58 27.70 -41.86
N GLU A 346 -1.77 27.14 -42.12
CA GLU A 346 -2.68 26.69 -41.06
C GLU A 346 -2.07 25.53 -40.25
N ALA A 347 -1.34 24.63 -40.92
CA ALA A 347 -0.59 23.55 -40.30
C ALA A 347 0.43 24.09 -39.28
N SER A 348 1.24 25.07 -39.69
CA SER A 348 2.20 25.76 -38.83
C SER A 348 1.50 26.40 -37.62
N ARG A 349 0.33 27.04 -37.84
CA ARG A 349 -0.49 27.65 -36.77
C ARG A 349 -1.01 26.62 -35.76
N VAL A 350 -1.51 25.47 -36.21
CA VAL A 350 -2.01 24.40 -35.33
C VAL A 350 -0.88 23.75 -34.53
N PHE A 351 0.27 23.48 -35.16
CA PHE A 351 1.46 22.98 -34.49
C PHE A 351 1.99 23.98 -33.44
N ALA A 352 2.14 25.25 -33.81
CA ALA A 352 2.58 26.31 -32.90
C ALA A 352 1.65 26.45 -31.69
N GLN A 353 0.32 26.38 -31.87
CA GLN A 353 -0.63 26.40 -30.75
C GLN A 353 -0.52 25.14 -29.86
N ALA A 354 -0.18 23.98 -30.42
CA ALA A 354 0.04 22.76 -29.64
C ALA A 354 1.33 22.85 -28.79
N VAL A 355 2.43 23.34 -29.38
CA VAL A 355 3.71 23.54 -28.67
C VAL A 355 3.61 24.66 -27.64
N ALA A 356 2.93 25.78 -27.95
CA ALA A 356 2.71 26.87 -27.00
C ALA A 356 2.04 26.36 -25.72
N ARG A 357 0.97 25.57 -25.83
CA ARG A 357 0.28 24.97 -24.66
C ARG A 357 1.21 24.10 -23.80
N LEU A 358 2.16 23.36 -24.39
CA LEU A 358 3.15 22.58 -23.64
C LEU A 358 4.14 23.48 -22.89
N ALA A 359 4.44 24.66 -23.43
CA ALA A 359 5.29 25.67 -22.79
C ALA A 359 4.55 26.48 -21.70
N ASP A 360 3.29 26.86 -21.94
CA ASP A 360 2.41 27.55 -20.98
C ASP A 360 2.20 26.70 -19.71
N MET A 361 2.10 25.38 -19.87
CA MET A 361 2.02 24.42 -18.78
C MET A 361 3.39 23.98 -18.21
N GLY A 362 4.51 24.58 -18.67
CA GLY A 362 5.86 24.35 -18.16
C GLY A 362 6.49 22.98 -18.48
N VAL A 363 5.80 22.12 -19.23
CA VAL A 363 6.22 20.75 -19.59
C VAL A 363 7.37 20.74 -20.59
N ALA A 364 7.41 21.74 -21.47
CA ALA A 364 8.52 22.00 -22.38
C ALA A 364 8.96 23.47 -22.25
N ARG A 365 10.15 23.81 -22.75
CA ARG A 365 10.63 25.20 -22.84
C ARG A 365 11.06 25.53 -24.26
N VAL A 366 10.58 26.65 -24.77
CA VAL A 366 10.96 27.14 -26.10
C VAL A 366 12.21 28.02 -25.96
N LEU A 367 13.30 27.62 -26.62
CA LEU A 367 14.61 28.27 -26.55
C LEU A 367 15.04 28.79 -27.94
N ALA A 368 16.12 29.57 -27.95
CA ALA A 368 16.75 30.10 -29.17
C ALA A 368 15.76 30.74 -30.17
N GLN A 369 14.93 31.68 -29.70
CA GLN A 369 13.95 32.42 -30.51
C GLN A 369 12.98 31.51 -31.28
N GLY A 370 12.47 30.44 -30.64
CA GLY A 370 11.52 29.51 -31.26
C GLY A 370 12.17 28.37 -32.04
N ARG A 371 13.49 28.27 -32.10
CA ARG A 371 14.19 27.26 -32.93
C ARG A 371 14.40 25.93 -32.21
N ILE A 372 14.52 25.95 -30.88
CA ILE A 372 14.82 24.78 -30.06
C ILE A 372 13.67 24.54 -29.08
N LEU A 373 13.26 23.29 -28.93
CA LEU A 373 12.33 22.83 -27.90
C LEU A 373 13.11 21.97 -26.90
N ASN A 374 13.19 22.43 -25.65
CA ASN A 374 13.77 21.69 -24.53
C ASN A 374 12.66 20.89 -23.83
N LEU A 375 12.92 19.59 -23.67
CA LEU A 375 12.00 18.55 -23.21
C LEU A 375 12.41 17.98 -21.83
N GLN A 376 13.38 18.58 -21.15
CA GLN A 376 13.93 18.04 -19.90
C GLN A 376 12.84 17.79 -18.84
N MET A 377 11.86 18.69 -18.73
CA MET A 377 10.74 18.52 -17.78
C MET A 377 9.79 17.40 -18.21
N LEU A 378 9.40 17.33 -19.48
CA LEU A 378 8.61 16.22 -20.05
C LEU A 378 9.29 14.86 -19.81
N GLN A 379 10.61 14.78 -20.02
CA GLN A 379 11.40 13.59 -19.77
C GLN A 379 11.43 13.23 -18.28
N PHE A 380 11.62 14.20 -17.36
CA PHE A 380 11.53 13.94 -15.92
C PHE A 380 10.14 13.45 -15.49
N CYS A 381 9.06 14.05 -16.01
CA CYS A 381 7.69 13.55 -15.78
C CYS A 381 7.54 12.11 -16.27
N TYR A 382 8.06 11.77 -17.46
CA TYR A 382 8.02 10.40 -17.99
C TYR A 382 8.89 9.42 -17.19
N THR A 383 10.09 9.80 -16.74
CA THR A 383 10.94 8.95 -15.89
C THR A 383 10.24 8.63 -14.57
N GLN A 384 9.65 9.62 -13.89
CA GLN A 384 8.93 9.41 -12.63
C GLN A 384 7.65 8.59 -12.84
N ALA A 385 6.87 8.87 -13.90
CA ALA A 385 5.70 8.08 -14.25
C ALA A 385 6.06 6.62 -14.58
N SER A 386 7.11 6.41 -15.37
CA SER A 386 7.61 5.08 -15.75
C SER A 386 8.12 4.30 -14.55
N ALA A 387 8.92 4.90 -13.67
CA ALA A 387 9.36 4.29 -12.41
C ALA A 387 8.17 3.91 -11.51
N ARG A 388 7.17 4.80 -11.39
CA ARG A 388 5.94 4.52 -10.63
C ARG A 388 5.16 3.34 -11.21
N ILE A 389 4.97 3.28 -12.54
CA ILE A 389 4.29 2.15 -13.18
C ILE A 389 5.09 0.85 -13.04
N ALA A 390 6.42 0.88 -13.24
CA ALA A 390 7.28 -0.29 -13.07
C ALA A 390 7.17 -0.87 -11.64
N VAL A 391 7.14 -0.02 -10.61
CA VAL A 391 6.92 -0.42 -9.21
C VAL A 391 5.53 -1.05 -9.02
N LEU A 392 4.45 -0.48 -9.56
CA LEU A 392 3.10 -1.08 -9.48
C LEU A 392 3.03 -2.45 -10.18
N VAL A 393 3.68 -2.58 -11.34
CA VAL A 393 3.74 -3.84 -12.11
C VAL A 393 4.55 -4.91 -11.37
N ALA A 394 5.73 -4.55 -10.86
CA ALA A 394 6.65 -5.45 -10.16
C ALA A 394 6.12 -5.93 -8.80
N MET A 395 5.46 -5.06 -8.02
CA MET A 395 4.81 -5.43 -6.74
C MET A 395 3.50 -6.22 -6.93
N ARG A 396 3.22 -6.71 -8.14
CA ARG A 396 2.04 -7.53 -8.51
C ARG A 396 0.67 -6.91 -8.19
N LEU A 397 0.59 -5.59 -7.93
CA LEU A 397 -0.65 -4.92 -7.56
C LEU A 397 -1.71 -4.96 -8.69
N ASN A 398 -2.97 -5.18 -8.32
CA ASN A 398 -4.11 -5.15 -9.25
C ASN A 398 -4.68 -3.73 -9.44
N THR A 399 -4.39 -2.80 -8.53
CA THR A 399 -4.73 -1.37 -8.66
C THR A 399 -3.61 -0.49 -8.11
N GLY A 400 -3.56 0.77 -8.55
CA GLY A 400 -2.63 1.76 -8.02
C GLY A 400 -3.13 3.18 -8.21
N VAL A 401 -2.92 4.05 -7.21
CA VAL A 401 -3.24 5.47 -7.32
C VAL A 401 -2.11 6.21 -8.05
N LEU A 402 -2.52 6.98 -9.05
CA LEU A 402 -1.72 7.95 -9.79
C LEU A 402 -2.14 9.34 -9.33
N ASP A 403 -1.23 10.07 -8.70
CA ASP A 403 -1.45 11.43 -8.19
C ASP A 403 -0.68 12.41 -9.08
N PHE A 404 -1.42 13.25 -9.80
CA PHE A 404 -0.87 14.20 -10.75
C PHE A 404 -0.18 15.38 -10.05
N GLU A 405 -0.64 15.76 -8.87
CA GLU A 405 -0.08 16.85 -8.07
C GLU A 405 1.23 16.40 -7.41
N ALA A 406 1.25 15.20 -6.82
CA ALA A 406 2.47 14.59 -6.30
C ALA A 406 3.53 14.35 -7.40
N LEU A 407 3.12 13.94 -8.61
CA LEU A 407 4.04 13.83 -9.75
C LEU A 407 4.64 15.19 -10.11
N CYS A 408 3.83 16.25 -10.20
CA CYS A 408 4.31 17.60 -10.49
C CYS A 408 5.30 18.10 -9.42
N ASN A 409 4.96 17.92 -8.14
CA ASN A 409 5.81 18.28 -7.01
C ASN A 409 7.15 17.52 -7.05
N SER A 410 7.15 16.23 -7.42
CA SER A 410 8.38 15.42 -7.51
C SER A 410 9.41 15.90 -8.55
N VAL A 411 8.95 16.65 -9.56
CA VAL A 411 9.81 17.20 -10.63
C VAL A 411 9.99 18.72 -10.55
N ASN A 412 9.44 19.38 -9.51
CA ASN A 412 9.37 20.85 -9.36
C ASN A 412 8.61 21.55 -10.52
N LEU A 413 7.53 20.93 -11.00
CA LEU A 413 6.58 21.53 -11.93
C LEU A 413 5.38 22.07 -11.14
N LEU A 414 4.88 23.26 -11.50
CA LEU A 414 3.68 23.81 -10.88
C LEU A 414 2.44 23.05 -11.38
N TYR A 415 1.71 22.39 -10.48
CA TYR A 415 0.48 21.69 -10.82
C TYR A 415 -0.61 22.67 -11.33
N GLN A 416 -1.27 22.28 -12.43
CA GLN A 416 -2.40 23.01 -13.01
C GLN A 416 -3.43 22.02 -13.57
N LYS A 417 -4.73 22.21 -13.33
CA LYS A 417 -5.78 21.27 -13.81
C LYS A 417 -5.73 20.91 -15.32
N PRO A 418 -5.36 21.81 -16.26
CA PRO A 418 -5.23 21.45 -17.68
C PRO A 418 -4.12 20.42 -17.98
N LEU A 419 -3.10 20.34 -17.12
CA LEU A 419 -1.92 19.48 -17.26
C LEU A 419 -2.28 17.99 -17.16
N ASN A 420 -3.39 17.65 -16.49
CA ASN A 420 -3.84 16.26 -16.29
C ASN A 420 -3.97 15.46 -17.57
N GLY A 421 -4.37 16.08 -18.69
CA GLY A 421 -4.45 15.38 -19.97
C GLY A 421 -3.09 14.88 -20.47
N ILE A 422 -2.05 15.71 -20.29
CA ILE A 422 -0.66 15.39 -20.66
C ILE A 422 -0.09 14.33 -19.71
N LEU A 423 -0.30 14.48 -18.39
CA LEU A 423 0.18 13.52 -17.40
C LEU A 423 -0.49 12.15 -17.56
N LEU A 424 -1.79 12.13 -17.88
CA LEU A 424 -2.52 10.92 -18.20
C LEU A 424 -1.95 10.23 -19.45
N ASP A 425 -1.61 10.98 -20.51
CA ASP A 425 -1.00 10.41 -21.72
C ASP A 425 0.46 9.95 -21.49
N ILE A 426 1.22 10.64 -20.63
CA ILE A 426 2.53 10.17 -20.12
C ILE A 426 2.38 8.83 -19.39
N TYR A 427 1.42 8.71 -18.47
CA TYR A 427 1.14 7.45 -17.77
C TYR A 427 0.66 6.34 -18.73
N LYS A 428 -0.18 6.65 -19.73
CA LYS A 428 -0.58 5.68 -20.78
C LYS A 428 0.62 5.19 -21.61
N ARG A 429 1.62 6.03 -21.89
CA ARG A 429 2.85 5.61 -22.58
C ARG A 429 3.70 4.71 -21.67
N ALA A 430 3.87 5.09 -20.40
CA ALA A 430 4.57 4.27 -19.42
C ALA A 430 3.90 2.88 -19.24
N LEU A 431 2.57 2.83 -19.18
CA LEU A 431 1.79 1.59 -19.12
C LEU A 431 1.96 0.73 -20.36
N ARG A 432 1.86 1.32 -21.57
CA ARG A 432 2.14 0.62 -22.83
C ARG A 432 3.50 -0.05 -22.82
N CYS A 433 4.57 0.69 -22.54
CA CYS A 433 5.93 0.13 -22.50
C CYS A 433 6.14 -0.90 -21.37
N ALA A 434 5.37 -0.84 -20.29
CA ALA A 434 5.39 -1.86 -19.23
C ALA A 434 4.60 -3.14 -19.60
N THR A 435 3.64 -3.06 -20.54
CA THR A 435 2.88 -4.22 -21.06
C THR A 435 3.43 -4.80 -22.37
N GLU A 436 4.14 -4.00 -23.16
CA GLU A 436 4.84 -4.42 -24.39
C GLU A 436 6.07 -5.30 -24.10
N ASN A 437 6.54 -5.34 -22.84
CA ASN A 437 7.60 -6.23 -22.40
C ASN A 437 7.09 -7.68 -22.34
N PRO A 438 7.71 -8.65 -23.05
CA PRO A 438 7.24 -10.04 -23.10
C PRO A 438 7.27 -10.77 -21.75
N ASN A 439 8.01 -10.26 -20.77
CA ASN A 439 8.05 -10.78 -19.40
C ASN A 439 6.96 -10.16 -18.49
N SER A 440 6.07 -9.33 -19.05
CA SER A 440 5.01 -8.66 -18.28
C SER A 440 3.83 -9.59 -18.01
N LEU A 441 3.51 -9.79 -16.73
CA LEU A 441 2.33 -10.55 -16.31
C LEU A 441 1.01 -9.80 -16.52
N VAL A 442 1.03 -8.54 -17.00
CA VAL A 442 -0.15 -7.70 -17.20
C VAL A 442 -0.73 -7.91 -18.59
N ARG A 443 -1.93 -8.50 -18.64
CA ARG A 443 -2.70 -8.78 -19.87
C ARG A 443 -3.43 -7.55 -20.40
N SER A 444 -3.95 -6.71 -19.51
CA SER A 444 -4.61 -5.44 -19.88
C SER A 444 -4.68 -4.48 -18.70
N TRP A 445 -4.99 -3.21 -18.99
CA TRP A 445 -5.13 -2.16 -17.98
C TRP A 445 -6.17 -1.12 -18.42
N TRP A 446 -6.69 -0.37 -17.46
CA TRP A 446 -7.46 0.86 -17.69
C TRP A 446 -7.13 1.90 -16.61
N ILE A 447 -7.52 3.15 -16.85
CA ILE A 447 -7.35 4.26 -15.90
C ILE A 447 -8.70 4.92 -15.67
N GLU A 448 -9.11 5.04 -14.41
CA GLU A 448 -10.32 5.74 -13.97
C GLU A 448 -9.95 7.05 -13.27
N MET A 449 -10.69 8.14 -13.50
CA MET A 449 -10.46 9.43 -12.85
C MET A 449 -11.19 9.47 -11.51
N SER A 450 -10.46 9.36 -10.39
CA SER A 450 -11.05 9.34 -9.04
C SER A 450 -11.25 10.73 -8.43
N SER A 451 -10.53 11.75 -8.90
CA SER A 451 -10.75 13.14 -8.50
C SER A 451 -10.29 14.13 -9.57
N SER A 452 -10.21 15.42 -9.23
CA SER A 452 -9.66 16.46 -10.12
C SER A 452 -8.13 16.48 -10.20
N SER A 453 -7.41 15.72 -9.36
CA SER A 453 -5.93 15.59 -9.36
C SER A 453 -5.44 14.14 -9.26
N THR A 454 -6.33 13.16 -9.10
CA THR A 454 -5.98 11.74 -8.96
C THR A 454 -6.72 10.84 -9.95
N ALA A 455 -6.04 9.77 -10.35
CA ALA A 455 -6.59 8.66 -11.10
C ALA A 455 -6.22 7.32 -10.44
N VAL A 456 -6.96 6.26 -10.76
CA VAL A 456 -6.64 4.88 -10.37
C VAL A 456 -6.34 4.11 -11.64
N VAL A 457 -5.16 3.49 -11.71
CA VAL A 457 -4.87 2.46 -12.73
C VAL A 457 -5.27 1.10 -12.19
N HIS A 458 -5.87 0.29 -13.05
CA HIS A 458 -6.26 -1.08 -12.79
C HIS A 458 -5.49 -2.01 -13.74
N PHE A 459 -5.10 -3.18 -13.24
CA PHE A 459 -4.32 -4.18 -13.96
C PHE A 459 -5.05 -5.52 -13.95
N VAL A 460 -5.23 -6.12 -15.12
CA VAL A 460 -5.61 -7.53 -15.27
C VAL A 460 -4.35 -8.31 -15.59
N ARG A 461 -4.12 -9.41 -14.87
CA ARG A 461 -2.92 -10.25 -15.03
C ARG A 461 -3.27 -11.59 -15.65
N VAL A 462 -2.28 -12.23 -16.27
CA VAL A 462 -2.34 -13.67 -16.57
C VAL A 462 -2.19 -14.43 -15.26
N ALA A 463 -2.93 -15.52 -15.10
CA ALA A 463 -2.86 -16.42 -13.95
C ALA A 463 -1.68 -17.38 -14.08
#